data_AF-A0A7X2NJ07-F1
#
_entry.id   AF-A0A7X2NJ07-F1
#
_cell.length_a   1.000
_cell.length_b   1.000
_cell.length_c   1.000
_cell.angle_alpha   90.00
_cell.angle_beta   90.00
_cell.angle_gamma   90.00
#
_symmetry.space_group_name_H-M   'P 1'
#
loop_
_entity.id
_entity.type
_entity.pdbx_description
1 polymer ?
#
loop_
_entity_poly.entity_id
_entity_poly.type
_entity_poly.pdbx_seq_one_letter_code
_entity_poly.pdbx_strand_id
1 'polypeptide(L)' 'MASYVSPTIRDKFETLSIDLKNCILERNVRLESLQDLIRVLEEIVNEGS' A
#
# COMPACT_ATOMS: atom_id res chain seq x y z
N MET A 1 12.63 -5.15 5.41
CA MET A 1 13.11 -3.96 4.65
C MET A 1 11.91 -3.02 4.55
N ALA A 2 12.07 -1.70 4.58
CA ALA A 2 10.89 -0.82 4.51
C ALA A 2 10.26 -0.88 3.11
N SER A 3 8.92 -0.97 3.01
CA SER A 3 8.22 -0.86 1.72
C SER A 3 8.57 0.47 1.05
N TYR A 4 8.79 0.43 -0.26
CA TYR A 4 9.10 1.63 -1.04
C TYR A 4 7.80 2.25 -1.54
N VAL A 5 7.62 3.55 -1.28
CA VAL A 5 6.45 4.31 -1.72
C VAL A 5 6.92 5.48 -2.56
N SER A 6 6.57 5.48 -3.83
CA SER A 6 6.91 6.54 -4.77
C SER A 6 6.30 7.88 -4.33
N PRO A 7 7.01 9.01 -4.46
CA PRO A 7 6.51 10.32 -4.05
C PRO A 7 5.22 10.72 -4.77
N THR A 8 4.99 10.25 -5.99
CA THR A 8 3.80 10.53 -6.79
C THR A 8 2.52 9.93 -6.20
N ILE A 9 2.63 8.79 -5.50
CA ILE A 9 1.51 8.11 -4.86
C ILE A 9 1.54 8.21 -3.34
N ARG A 10 2.62 8.77 -2.77
CA ARG A 10 2.78 9.01 -1.34
C ARG A 10 1.61 9.79 -0.76
N ASP A 11 1.13 10.82 -1.45
CA ASP A 11 -0.01 11.62 -0.99
C ASP A 11 -1.26 10.75 -0.78
N LYS A 12 -1.55 9.86 -1.73
CA LYS A 12 -2.66 8.90 -1.63
C LYS A 12 -2.40 7.85 -0.56
N PHE A 13 -1.17 7.35 -0.46
CA PHE A 13 -0.80 6.40 0.59
C PHE A 13 -1.01 7.00 1.99
N GLU A 14 -0.62 8.26 2.19
CA GLU A 14 -0.80 8.97 3.47
C GLU A 14 -2.29 9.15 3.82
N THR A 15 -3.18 9.32 2.83
CA THR A 15 -4.64 9.41 3.04
C THR A 15 -5.29 8.11 3.51
N LEU A 16 -4.59 6.97 3.40
CA LEU A 16 -5.10 5.69 3.89
C LEU A 16 -5.06 5.63 5.43
N SER A 17 -5.97 4.82 5.98
CA SER A 17 -5.97 4.47 7.40
C SER A 17 -4.66 3.84 7.85
N ILE A 18 -4.32 4.03 9.12
CA ILE A 18 -3.09 3.50 9.73
C ILE A 18 -3.01 1.97 9.56
N ASP A 19 -4.12 1.26 9.71
CA ASP A 19 -4.18 -0.20 9.54
C ASP A 19 -3.77 -0.63 8.13
N LEU A 20 -4.30 0.00 7.08
CA LEU A 20 -3.92 -0.29 5.69
C LEU A 20 -2.44 0.01 5.46
N LYS A 21 -1.94 1.14 5.97
CA LYS A 21 -0.51 1.47 5.88
C LYS A 21 0.35 0.41 6.55
N ASN A 22 -0.03 -0.05 7.74
CA ASN A 22 0.69 -1.11 8.44
C ASN A 22 0.67 -2.42 7.64
N CYS A 23 -0.49 -2.86 7.14
CA CYS A 23 -0.57 -4.06 6.31
C CYS A 23 0.31 -3.97 5.05
N ILE A 24 0.37 -2.80 4.40
CA ILE A 24 1.22 -2.56 3.23
C ILE A 24 2.71 -2.57 3.61
N LEU A 25 3.06 -2.00 4.77
CA LEU A 25 4.43 -1.98 5.29
C LEU A 25 4.92 -3.37 5.70
N GLU A 26 4.06 -4.20 6.30
CA GLU A 26 4.38 -5.58 6.67
C GLU A 26 4.67 -6.47 5.46
N ARG A 27 4.01 -6.21 4.33
CA ARG A 27 4.19 -6.96 3.08
C ARG A 27 5.45 -6.63 2.29
N ASN A 28 6.27 -5.65 2.72
CA ASN A 28 7.51 -5.25 2.04
C ASN A 28 7.31 -4.92 0.54
N VAL A 29 6.19 -4.29 0.16
CA VAL A 29 5.87 -4.01 -1.26
C VAL A 29 6.62 -2.80 -1.81
N ARG A 30 6.71 -2.72 -3.15
CA ARG A 30 7.22 -1.54 -3.86
C ARG A 30 6.09 -0.92 -4.67
N LEU A 31 5.67 0.26 -4.25
CA LEU A 31 4.60 1.03 -4.89
C LEU A 31 5.24 2.12 -5.75
N GLU A 32 5.38 1.86 -7.05
CA GLU A 32 5.89 2.84 -8.01
C GLU A 32 4.76 3.65 -8.65
N SER A 33 3.60 3.02 -8.81
CA SER A 33 2.44 3.58 -9.47
C SER A 33 1.15 3.42 -8.65
N LEU A 34 0.10 4.10 -9.10
CA LEU A 34 -1.22 4.03 -8.45
C LEU A 34 -1.85 2.65 -8.66
N GLN A 35 -1.54 1.97 -9.76
CA GLN A 35 -1.97 0.61 -10.03
C GLN A 35 -1.38 -0.38 -9.03
N ASP A 36 -0.11 -0.23 -8.64
CA ASP A 36 0.50 -1.05 -7.60
C ASP A 36 -0.24 -0.88 -6.27
N LEU A 37 -0.58 0.37 -5.94
CA LEU A 37 -1.33 0.66 -4.71
C LEU A 37 -2.71 -0.01 -4.73
N ILE A 38 -3.44 0.08 -5.84
CA ILE A 38 -4.75 -0.57 -6.00
C ILE A 38 -4.62 -2.09 -5.84
N ARG A 39 -3.64 -2.72 -6.51
CA ARG A 39 -3.47 -4.18 -6.44
C ARG A 39 -3.18 -4.66 -5.03
N VAL A 40 -2.31 -3.96 -4.30
CA VAL A 40 -1.99 -4.32 -2.91
C VAL A 40 -3.20 -4.12 -2.00
N LEU A 41 -3.98 -3.05 -2.20
CA LEU A 41 -5.23 -2.84 -1.47
C LEU A 41 -6.25 -3.95 -1.75
N GLU A 42 -6.41 -4.35 -3.01
CA GLU A 42 -7.29 -5.46 -3.40
C GLU A 42 -6.85 -6.79 -2.78
N GLU A 43 -5.54 -7.10 -2.78
CA GLU A 43 -5.00 -8.29 -2.11
C GLU A 43 -5.31 -8.27 -0.61
N ILE A 44 -5.11 -7.15 0.07
CA ILE A 44 -5.40 -7.01 1.51
C ILE A 44 -6.90 -7.21 1.78
N VAL A 45 -7.78 -6.61 0.97
CA VAL A 45 -9.23 -6.74 1.13
C VAL A 45 -9.71 -8.17 0.84
N ASN A 46 -9.15 -8.81 -0.19
CA ASN A 46 -9.48 -10.19 -0.54
C ASN A 46 -8.98 -11.21 0.49
N GLU A 47 -7.83 -10.97 1.12
CA GLU A 47 -7.33 -11.85 2.19
C GLU A 47 -8.07 -11.67 3.52
N GLY A 48 -8.69 -10.51 3.74
CA GLY A 48 -9.49 -10.22 4.92
C GLY A 48 -10.95 -10.69 4.84
N SER A 49 -11.38 -11.30 3.73
CA SER A 49 -12.76 -11.73 3.46
C SER A 49 -12.95 -13.24 3.51
#